data_AF-A0A1M3MMH8-F1
#
_entry.id   AF-A0A1M3MMH8-F1
#
_cell.length_a   1.000
_cell.length_b   1.000
_cell.length_c   1.000
_cell.angle_alpha   90.00
_cell.angle_beta   90.00
_cell.angle_gamma   90.00
#
_symmetry.space_group_name_H-M   'P 1'
#
loop_
_entity.id
_entity.type
_entity.pdbx_description
1 polymer ?
#
loop_
_entity_poly.entity_id
_entity_poly.type
_entity_poly.pdbx_seq_one_letter_code
_entity_poly.pdbx_strand_id
1 'polypeptide(L)'
;MNGAGENDAAVMAELALTAPDHAGASLDPSPNFGPRRDGKAPVFLILHFTGMPTAQAALDLLKSPQAEVSAHYVVLEDGRVVQMVSERARAWHAGKSFWKGETDINSASIGIEIVNPGDLEDYPPFAEAQIAAVIRLCRDICARHAIRPENVLAHSDIAPARKTDPGHNFPWKQLHAAGVGHFVEPAPIRGGRFLARGEHGQPVEALQSMLALYGYGIAISGAFDAETETVVKAFQRHFRPQKVDGVADVSTIDTLYRLISALQDVSV
;
A
#
# COMPACT_ATOMS: atom_id res chain seq x y z
N MET A 1 23.29 -17.19 31.56
CA MET A 1 23.03 -16.37 30.36
C MET A 1 21.54 -16.43 30.02
N ASN A 2 20.64 -16.12 30.98
CA ASN A 2 19.19 -16.33 30.82
C ASN A 2 18.38 -15.03 30.65
N GLY A 3 19.00 -13.85 30.78
CA GLY A 3 18.26 -12.58 30.81
C GLY A 3 17.80 -12.04 29.45
N ALA A 4 18.38 -12.48 28.33
CA ALA A 4 17.98 -12.00 27.00
C ALA A 4 16.66 -12.64 26.52
N GLY A 5 16.52 -13.97 26.68
CA GLY A 5 15.32 -14.70 26.25
C GLY A 5 14.07 -14.42 27.09
N GLU A 6 14.23 -14.14 28.38
CA GLU A 6 13.11 -13.73 29.24
C GLU A 6 12.58 -12.34 28.87
N ASN A 7 13.48 -11.42 28.49
CA ASN A 7 13.10 -10.08 28.03
C ASN A 7 12.38 -10.13 26.68
N ASP A 8 12.84 -10.96 25.75
CA ASP A 8 12.20 -11.12 24.43
C ASP A 8 10.78 -11.71 24.57
N ALA A 9 10.59 -12.70 25.45
CA ALA A 9 9.27 -13.27 25.73
C ALA A 9 8.31 -12.25 26.35
N ALA A 10 8.79 -11.38 27.24
CA ALA A 10 7.99 -10.33 27.85
C ALA A 10 7.54 -9.28 26.81
N VAL A 11 8.45 -8.85 25.93
CA VAL A 11 8.10 -7.91 24.84
C VAL A 11 7.06 -8.52 23.90
N MET A 12 7.24 -9.79 23.51
CA MET A 12 6.27 -10.47 22.64
C MET A 12 4.89 -10.62 23.30
N ALA A 13 4.85 -10.89 24.61
CA ALA A 13 3.60 -10.96 25.35
C ALA A 13 2.86 -9.60 25.42
N GLU A 14 3.59 -8.49 25.55
CA GLU A 14 3.00 -7.14 25.54
C GLU A 14 2.44 -6.77 24.15
N LEU A 15 3.09 -7.24 23.09
CA LEU A 15 2.71 -7.00 21.70
C LEU A 15 1.62 -7.96 21.19
N ALA A 16 1.29 -8.99 21.95
CA ALA A 16 0.28 -9.97 21.59
C ALA A 16 -1.11 -9.31 21.47
N LEU A 17 -1.83 -9.68 20.43
CA LEU A 17 -3.19 -9.20 20.18
C LEU A 17 -4.17 -9.86 21.17
N THR A 18 -4.58 -9.12 22.20
CA THR A 18 -5.50 -9.59 23.25
C THR A 18 -6.90 -8.98 23.16
N ALA A 19 -7.03 -7.83 22.50
CA ALA A 19 -8.27 -7.13 22.21
C ALA A 19 -8.15 -6.43 20.85
N PRO A 20 -9.26 -6.19 20.14
CA PRO A 20 -9.20 -5.53 18.85
C PRO A 20 -8.87 -4.04 19.00
N ASP A 21 -7.90 -3.57 18.21
CA ASP A 21 -7.56 -2.14 18.07
C ASP A 21 -8.65 -1.39 17.28
N HIS A 22 -9.27 -2.07 16.30
CA HIS A 22 -10.44 -1.57 15.56
C HIS A 22 -11.74 -2.13 16.15
N ALA A 23 -12.63 -1.26 16.62
CA ALA A 23 -13.91 -1.67 17.21
C ALA A 23 -14.75 -2.50 16.22
N GLY A 24 -15.17 -3.69 16.65
CA GLY A 24 -15.98 -4.62 15.84
C GLY A 24 -15.18 -5.62 15.01
N ALA A 25 -13.85 -5.56 15.01
CA ALA A 25 -13.02 -6.60 14.41
C ALA A 25 -13.04 -7.88 15.25
N SER A 26 -13.15 -9.04 14.60
CA SER A 26 -12.90 -10.34 15.24
C SER A 26 -11.40 -10.64 15.28
N LEU A 27 -10.93 -11.39 16.27
CA LEU A 27 -9.52 -11.73 16.40
C LEU A 27 -9.23 -13.10 15.76
N ASP A 28 -8.17 -13.16 14.96
CA ASP A 28 -7.56 -14.42 14.50
C ASP A 28 -6.03 -14.25 14.47
N PRO A 29 -5.37 -14.27 15.65
CA PRO A 29 -4.00 -13.82 15.78
C PRO A 29 -3.00 -14.63 14.93
N SER A 30 -2.12 -13.92 14.23
CA SER A 30 -0.97 -14.50 13.54
C SER A 30 0.24 -14.58 14.49
N PRO A 31 1.04 -15.66 14.47
CA PRO A 31 2.31 -15.72 15.19
C PRO A 31 3.41 -14.91 14.51
N ASN A 32 3.20 -14.47 13.26
CA ASN A 32 4.20 -13.81 12.43
C ASN A 32 4.23 -12.30 12.73
N PHE A 33 4.73 -11.91 13.89
CA PHE A 33 4.93 -10.51 14.25
C PHE A 33 6.19 -10.33 15.07
N GLY A 34 6.58 -9.07 15.29
CA GLY A 34 7.66 -8.74 16.22
C GLY A 34 7.62 -7.27 16.63
N PRO A 35 8.60 -6.80 17.40
CA PRO A 35 8.71 -5.38 17.71
C PRO A 35 8.96 -4.57 16.43
N ARG A 36 8.42 -3.36 16.37
CA ARG A 36 8.78 -2.36 15.36
C ARG A 36 10.25 -1.99 15.55
N ARG A 37 10.99 -1.87 14.45
CA ARG A 37 12.42 -1.54 14.48
C ARG A 37 12.63 -0.03 14.67
N ASP A 38 13.77 0.34 15.24
CA ASP A 38 14.23 1.72 15.38
C ASP A 38 13.24 2.67 16.08
N GLY A 39 12.36 2.14 16.95
CA GLY A 39 11.33 2.92 17.64
C GLY A 39 10.24 3.50 16.70
N LYS A 40 10.11 2.96 15.48
CA LYS A 40 9.15 3.44 14.50
C LYS A 40 7.72 3.25 14.98
N ALA A 41 6.88 4.22 14.63
CA ALA A 41 5.43 4.16 14.75
C ALA A 41 4.80 4.10 13.34
N PRO A 42 3.55 3.63 13.22
CA PRO A 42 2.86 3.65 11.93
C PRO A 42 2.67 5.08 11.43
N VAL A 43 3.20 5.36 10.25
CA VAL A 43 2.98 6.60 9.50
C VAL A 43 2.48 6.34 8.07
N PHE A 44 2.42 5.07 7.67
CA PHE A 44 1.85 4.59 6.41
C PHE A 44 0.72 3.58 6.64
N LEU A 45 -0.21 3.54 5.70
CA LEU A 45 -1.23 2.52 5.59
C LEU A 45 -1.11 1.85 4.22
N ILE A 46 -0.83 0.55 4.20
CA ILE A 46 -0.59 -0.19 2.95
C ILE A 46 -1.73 -1.15 2.69
N LEU A 47 -2.35 -1.02 1.51
CA LEU A 47 -3.45 -1.86 1.04
C LEU A 47 -2.93 -2.94 0.10
N HIS A 48 -3.41 -4.16 0.34
CA HIS A 48 -3.06 -5.38 -0.40
C HIS A 48 -4.36 -6.06 -0.86
N PHE A 49 -4.24 -6.92 -1.87
CA PHE A 49 -5.17 -8.03 -2.02
C PHE A 49 -4.49 -9.31 -1.58
N THR A 50 -5.27 -10.31 -1.18
CA THR A 50 -4.71 -11.58 -0.71
C THR A 50 -4.11 -12.43 -1.83
N GLY A 51 -4.66 -12.37 -3.04
CA GLY A 51 -4.21 -13.20 -4.16
C GLY A 51 -4.60 -14.67 -3.98
N MET A 52 -5.55 -14.93 -3.09
CA MET A 52 -5.97 -16.26 -2.65
C MET A 52 -7.41 -16.55 -3.05
N PRO A 53 -7.73 -17.80 -3.44
CA PRO A 53 -9.07 -18.17 -3.92
C PRO A 53 -10.16 -18.04 -2.86
N THR A 54 -9.82 -18.04 -1.58
CA THR A 54 -10.79 -17.92 -0.48
C THR A 54 -10.23 -17.12 0.69
N ALA A 55 -11.12 -16.52 1.47
CA ALA A 55 -10.80 -15.90 2.76
C ALA A 55 -10.04 -16.84 3.70
N GLN A 56 -10.49 -18.10 3.82
CA GLN A 56 -9.86 -19.07 4.71
C GLN A 56 -8.42 -19.38 4.30
N ALA A 57 -8.16 -19.55 2.99
CA ALA A 57 -6.81 -19.77 2.49
C ALA A 57 -5.88 -18.58 2.80
N ALA A 58 -6.38 -17.35 2.70
CA ALA A 58 -5.62 -16.16 3.09
C ALA A 58 -5.31 -16.15 4.60
N LEU A 59 -6.31 -16.40 5.45
CA LEU A 59 -6.13 -16.45 6.90
C LEU A 59 -5.14 -17.54 7.33
N ASP A 60 -5.24 -18.74 6.74
CA ASP A 60 -4.35 -19.86 7.05
C ASP A 60 -2.90 -19.56 6.65
N LEU A 61 -2.69 -18.93 5.48
CA LEU A 61 -1.36 -18.52 5.03
C LEU A 61 -0.76 -17.48 5.96
N LEU A 62 -1.52 -16.44 6.31
CA LEU A 62 -1.06 -15.35 7.19
C LEU A 62 -0.80 -15.82 8.63
N LYS A 63 -1.31 -17.00 9.04
CA LYS A 63 -1.02 -17.64 10.33
C LYS A 63 0.06 -18.71 10.27
N SER A 64 0.47 -19.15 9.08
CA SER A 64 1.49 -20.18 8.94
C SER A 64 2.84 -19.65 9.42
N PRO A 65 3.46 -20.26 10.47
CA PRO A 65 4.79 -19.86 10.91
C PRO A 65 5.86 -20.00 9.84
N GLN A 66 5.64 -20.90 8.87
CA GLN A 66 6.57 -21.16 7.77
C GLN A 66 6.49 -20.13 6.66
N ALA A 67 5.35 -19.44 6.51
CA ALA A 67 5.14 -18.48 5.45
C ALA A 67 5.86 -17.14 5.72
N GLU A 68 6.12 -16.84 7.00
CA GLU A 68 6.77 -15.60 7.45
C GLU A 68 6.15 -14.32 6.84
N VAL A 69 4.83 -14.34 6.68
CA VAL A 69 4.00 -13.20 6.25
C VAL A 69 2.80 -13.03 7.16
N SER A 70 2.37 -11.79 7.33
CA SER A 70 1.18 -11.42 8.09
C SER A 70 0.72 -10.02 7.71
N ALA A 71 -0.54 -9.71 8.06
CA ALA A 71 -1.07 -8.36 8.01
C ALA A 71 -1.69 -8.00 9.36
N HIS A 72 -1.96 -6.72 9.58
CA HIS A 72 -2.65 -6.30 10.79
C HIS A 72 -4.13 -6.67 10.69
N TYR A 73 -4.73 -6.46 9.52
CA TYR A 73 -6.13 -6.73 9.26
C TYR A 73 -6.34 -7.52 7.96
N VAL A 74 -7.43 -8.28 7.93
CA VAL A 74 -8.00 -8.90 6.74
C VAL A 74 -9.46 -8.46 6.62
N VAL A 75 -9.87 -7.96 5.46
CA VAL A 75 -11.28 -7.62 5.18
C VAL A 75 -11.89 -8.65 4.25
N LEU A 76 -12.89 -9.37 4.76
CA LEU A 76 -13.60 -10.43 4.05
C LEU A 76 -14.60 -9.86 3.03
N GLU A 77 -15.03 -10.70 2.08
CA GLU A 77 -15.94 -10.29 0.99
C GLU A 77 -17.30 -9.77 1.51
N ASP A 78 -17.75 -10.22 2.67
CA ASP A 78 -18.98 -9.77 3.33
C ASP A 78 -18.81 -8.51 4.21
N GLY A 79 -17.61 -7.93 4.24
CA GLY A 79 -17.29 -6.74 5.02
C GLY A 79 -16.94 -6.99 6.48
N ARG A 80 -16.85 -8.25 6.94
CA ARG A 80 -16.25 -8.56 8.25
C ARG A 80 -14.76 -8.21 8.23
N VAL A 81 -14.29 -7.65 9.35
CA VAL A 81 -12.88 -7.31 9.58
C VAL A 81 -12.31 -8.30 10.59
N VAL A 82 -11.22 -8.96 10.22
CA VAL A 82 -10.45 -9.84 11.09
C VAL A 82 -9.15 -9.12 11.42
N GLN A 83 -8.81 -8.99 12.70
CA GLN A 83 -7.51 -8.48 13.14
C GLN A 83 -6.59 -9.65 13.50
N MET A 84 -5.38 -9.65 12.92
CA MET A 84 -4.41 -10.74 13.08
C MET A 84 -3.16 -10.30 13.84
N VAL A 85 -2.75 -9.03 13.75
CA VAL A 85 -1.59 -8.49 14.46
C VAL A 85 -2.00 -7.18 15.15
N SER A 86 -1.56 -6.98 16.40
CA SER A 86 -1.76 -5.70 17.08
C SER A 86 -1.04 -4.59 16.33
N GLU A 87 -1.66 -3.43 16.23
CA GLU A 87 -1.04 -2.27 15.58
C GLU A 87 0.20 -1.75 16.33
N ARG A 88 0.38 -2.13 17.60
CA ARG A 88 1.62 -1.87 18.35
C ARG A 88 2.79 -2.70 17.82
N ALA A 89 2.51 -3.86 17.23
CA ALA A 89 3.50 -4.78 16.70
C ALA A 89 3.77 -4.54 15.21
N ARG A 90 4.89 -5.08 14.73
CA ARG A 90 5.26 -5.11 13.31
C ARG A 90 4.71 -6.38 12.67
N ALA A 91 3.69 -6.25 11.83
CA ALA A 91 3.31 -7.30 10.87
C ALA A 91 4.28 -7.36 9.68
N TRP A 92 4.26 -8.47 8.93
CA TRP A 92 5.22 -8.77 7.86
C TRP A 92 4.50 -8.83 6.50
N HIS A 93 4.04 -7.67 6.01
CA HIS A 93 3.26 -7.57 4.76
C HIS A 93 4.02 -6.88 3.62
N ALA A 94 4.79 -5.82 3.91
CA ALA A 94 5.41 -4.97 2.91
C ALA A 94 6.60 -5.65 2.22
N GLY A 95 7.41 -6.41 2.95
CA GLY A 95 8.67 -6.99 2.46
C GLY A 95 9.67 -5.91 2.01
N LYS A 96 10.56 -6.25 1.07
CA LYS A 96 11.46 -5.25 0.45
C LYS A 96 10.63 -4.19 -0.27
N SER A 97 10.73 -2.95 0.20
CA SER A 97 9.89 -1.84 -0.21
C SER A 97 10.59 -0.49 0.02
N PHE A 98 10.07 0.57 -0.58
CA PHE A 98 10.55 1.94 -0.42
C PHE A 98 9.40 2.94 -0.57
N TRP A 99 9.35 3.96 0.30
CA TRP A 99 8.52 5.15 0.07
C TRP A 99 9.10 6.36 0.80
N LYS A 100 9.32 7.49 0.10
CA LYS A 100 9.82 8.76 0.68
C LYS A 100 11.04 8.59 1.60
N GLY A 101 11.97 7.71 1.23
CA GLY A 101 13.20 7.45 1.98
C GLY A 101 13.08 6.37 3.07
N GLU A 102 11.86 5.93 3.43
CA GLU A 102 11.68 4.78 4.31
C GLU A 102 11.85 3.47 3.54
N THR A 103 12.61 2.52 4.10
CA THR A 103 12.94 1.22 3.49
C THR A 103 12.42 0.02 4.30
N ASP A 104 12.12 0.19 5.58
CA ASP A 104 11.46 -0.80 6.43
C ASP A 104 10.00 -0.40 6.67
N ILE A 105 9.22 -0.41 5.59
CA ILE A 105 7.81 -0.02 5.61
C ILE A 105 7.01 -0.87 6.61
N ASN A 106 7.34 -2.16 6.80
CA ASN A 106 6.69 -2.99 7.82
C ASN A 106 6.74 -2.35 9.22
N SER A 107 7.88 -1.79 9.63
CA SER A 107 8.00 -1.14 10.95
C SER A 107 7.28 0.20 11.02
N ALA A 108 7.11 0.87 9.88
CA ALA A 108 6.50 2.19 9.77
C ALA A 108 5.04 2.17 9.28
N SER A 109 4.38 0.99 9.21
CA SER A 109 3.04 0.91 8.63
C SER A 109 2.07 -0.03 9.34
N ILE A 110 0.79 0.19 9.03
CA ILE A 110 -0.29 -0.78 9.17
C ILE A 110 -0.58 -1.38 7.78
N GLY A 111 -0.89 -2.67 7.75
CA GLY A 111 -1.16 -3.43 6.52
C GLY A 111 -2.55 -4.05 6.57
N ILE A 112 -3.34 -3.82 5.51
CA ILE A 112 -4.68 -4.39 5.34
C ILE A 112 -4.67 -5.30 4.11
N GLU A 113 -4.96 -6.56 4.33
CA GLU A 113 -5.24 -7.55 3.29
C GLU A 113 -6.72 -7.55 2.95
N ILE A 114 -7.05 -7.45 1.67
CA ILE A 114 -8.44 -7.43 1.21
C ILE A 114 -8.67 -8.73 0.45
N VAL A 115 -9.60 -9.55 0.91
CA VAL A 115 -9.86 -10.86 0.29
C VAL A 115 -10.31 -10.64 -1.14
N ASN A 116 -9.40 -10.95 -2.05
CA ASN A 116 -9.61 -10.83 -3.48
C ASN A 116 -8.53 -11.69 -4.15
N PRO A 117 -8.91 -12.64 -5.02
CA PRO A 117 -7.95 -13.61 -5.54
C PRO A 117 -6.85 -13.03 -6.49
N GLY A 118 -6.82 -11.73 -6.81
CA GLY A 118 -5.75 -11.08 -7.60
C GLY A 118 -5.94 -10.99 -9.12
N ASP A 119 -4.95 -11.46 -9.91
CA ASP A 119 -4.85 -11.28 -11.38
C ASP A 119 -5.27 -12.53 -12.20
N LEU A 120 -5.97 -13.49 -11.58
CA LEU A 120 -6.58 -14.64 -12.28
C LEU A 120 -7.76 -14.19 -13.18
N GLU A 121 -7.51 -13.99 -14.47
CA GLU A 121 -8.44 -13.55 -15.56
C GLU A 121 -9.95 -13.52 -15.21
N ASP A 122 -10.56 -12.34 -15.43
CA ASP A 122 -11.99 -11.98 -15.25
C ASP A 122 -12.50 -11.76 -13.81
N TYR A 123 -11.94 -10.76 -13.13
CA TYR A 123 -12.25 -10.45 -11.73
C TYR A 123 -13.65 -9.92 -11.46
N PRO A 124 -14.34 -10.42 -10.42
CA PRO A 124 -15.42 -9.66 -9.81
C PRO A 124 -14.84 -8.39 -9.15
N PRO A 125 -15.51 -7.24 -9.26
CA PRO A 125 -15.21 -6.08 -8.43
C PRO A 125 -15.20 -6.46 -6.95
N PHE A 126 -14.39 -5.76 -6.14
CA PHE A 126 -14.51 -5.84 -4.69
C PHE A 126 -15.96 -5.57 -4.29
N ALA A 127 -16.52 -6.41 -3.41
CA ALA A 127 -17.91 -6.28 -3.02
C ALA A 127 -18.16 -4.93 -2.32
N GLU A 128 -19.35 -4.34 -2.49
CA GLU A 128 -19.67 -3.04 -1.88
C GLU A 128 -19.54 -3.06 -0.35
N ALA A 129 -19.98 -4.15 0.30
CA ALA A 129 -19.85 -4.34 1.74
C ALA A 129 -18.38 -4.39 2.18
N GLN A 130 -17.53 -5.04 1.38
CA GLN A 130 -16.09 -5.12 1.60
C GLN A 130 -15.44 -3.73 1.49
N ILE A 131 -15.72 -2.97 0.43
CA ILE A 131 -15.16 -1.62 0.26
C ILE A 131 -15.67 -0.66 1.35
N ALA A 132 -16.94 -0.76 1.73
CA ALA A 132 -17.47 0.03 2.85
C ALA A 132 -16.75 -0.29 4.17
N ALA A 133 -16.40 -1.54 4.42
CA ALA A 133 -15.61 -1.94 5.57
C ALA A 133 -14.16 -1.44 5.49
N VAL A 134 -13.51 -1.55 4.33
CA VAL A 134 -12.17 -0.99 4.09
C VAL A 134 -12.15 0.51 4.38
N ILE A 135 -13.12 1.27 3.88
CA ILE A 135 -13.21 2.72 4.13
C ILE A 135 -13.32 3.02 5.62
N ARG A 136 -14.21 2.33 6.35
CA ARG A 136 -14.37 2.54 7.80
C ARG A 136 -13.08 2.21 8.56
N LEU A 137 -12.45 1.10 8.22
CA LEU A 137 -11.20 0.65 8.83
C LEU A 137 -10.05 1.63 8.55
N CYS A 138 -9.87 2.04 7.30
CA CYS A 138 -8.84 3.01 6.93
C CYS A 138 -9.03 4.35 7.66
N ARG A 139 -10.26 4.88 7.75
CA ARG A 139 -10.54 6.13 8.48
C ARG A 139 -10.17 6.04 9.95
N ASP A 140 -10.55 4.94 10.59
CA ASP A 140 -10.25 4.69 12.00
C ASP A 140 -8.72 4.61 12.24
N ILE A 141 -8.01 3.81 11.45
CA ILE A 141 -6.54 3.70 11.54
C ILE A 141 -5.87 5.05 11.30
N CYS A 142 -6.27 5.77 10.24
CA CYS A 142 -5.67 7.06 9.93
C CYS A 142 -5.90 8.09 11.05
N ALA A 143 -7.08 8.08 11.68
CA ALA A 143 -7.37 8.94 12.82
C ALA A 143 -6.53 8.59 14.04
N ARG A 144 -6.39 7.29 14.38
CA ARG A 144 -5.65 6.83 15.56
C ARG A 144 -4.14 7.05 15.45
N HIS A 145 -3.57 6.91 14.25
CA HIS A 145 -2.13 7.07 14.01
C HIS A 145 -1.74 8.40 13.36
N ALA A 146 -2.70 9.30 13.11
CA ALA A 146 -2.50 10.53 12.36
C ALA A 146 -1.80 10.30 10.99
N ILE A 147 -2.15 9.21 10.29
CA ILE A 147 -1.60 8.90 8.97
C ILE A 147 -2.11 9.92 7.97
N ARG A 148 -1.18 10.60 7.30
CA ARG A 148 -1.48 11.59 6.27
C ARG A 148 -2.09 10.92 5.03
N PRO A 149 -3.02 11.58 4.30
CA PRO A 149 -3.69 10.98 3.14
C PRO A 149 -2.72 10.42 2.09
N GLU A 150 -1.62 11.10 1.81
CA GLU A 150 -0.61 10.67 0.83
C GLU A 150 0.32 9.54 1.30
N ASN A 151 0.09 9.04 2.51
CA ASN A 151 0.74 7.86 3.06
C ASN A 151 -0.19 6.65 3.12
N VAL A 152 -1.41 6.74 2.55
CA VAL A 152 -2.26 5.59 2.24
C VAL A 152 -1.93 5.10 0.84
N LEU A 153 -1.34 3.92 0.72
CA LEU A 153 -0.64 3.47 -0.49
C LEU A 153 -1.04 2.06 -0.89
N ALA A 154 -0.88 1.75 -2.18
CA ALA A 154 -0.89 0.38 -2.68
C ALA A 154 0.41 -0.35 -2.29
N HIS A 155 0.38 -1.68 -2.20
CA HIS A 155 1.63 -2.44 -2.16
C HIS A 155 2.47 -2.22 -3.43
N SER A 156 1.80 -2.05 -4.57
CA SER A 156 2.48 -1.74 -5.83
C SER A 156 3.18 -0.38 -5.83
N ASP A 157 2.80 0.56 -4.97
CA ASP A 157 3.49 1.85 -4.89
C ASP A 157 4.87 1.72 -4.24
N ILE A 158 4.91 0.96 -3.15
CA ILE A 158 6.11 0.79 -2.33
C ILE A 158 7.02 -0.33 -2.85
N ALA A 159 6.50 -1.23 -3.69
CA ALA A 159 7.27 -2.31 -4.32
C ALA A 159 6.93 -2.51 -5.82
N PRO A 160 7.12 -1.48 -6.69
CA PRO A 160 6.66 -1.50 -8.08
C PRO A 160 7.13 -2.69 -8.91
N ALA A 161 8.37 -3.15 -8.69
CA ALA A 161 8.98 -4.25 -9.45
C ALA A 161 8.51 -5.65 -9.02
N ARG A 162 7.80 -5.76 -7.89
CA ARG A 162 7.42 -7.05 -7.30
C ARG A 162 5.92 -7.22 -7.15
N LYS A 163 5.18 -6.13 -6.96
CA LYS A 163 3.77 -6.17 -6.55
C LYS A 163 2.86 -5.38 -7.47
N THR A 164 1.67 -5.93 -7.70
CA THR A 164 0.59 -5.33 -8.49
C THR A 164 -0.64 -5.01 -7.63
N ASP A 165 -0.67 -5.48 -6.39
CA ASP A 165 -1.79 -5.31 -5.46
C ASP A 165 -1.89 -3.88 -4.88
N PRO A 166 -3.12 -3.38 -4.61
CA PRO A 166 -4.43 -4.06 -4.68
C PRO A 166 -5.06 -4.07 -6.08
N GLY A 167 -4.29 -3.81 -7.14
CA GLY A 167 -4.76 -3.92 -8.53
C GLY A 167 -5.39 -2.63 -9.06
N HIS A 168 -5.59 -2.57 -10.38
CA HIS A 168 -6.17 -1.41 -11.07
C HIS A 168 -7.69 -1.26 -10.84
N ASN A 169 -8.36 -2.31 -10.37
CA ASN A 169 -9.79 -2.31 -10.06
C ASN A 169 -10.10 -1.83 -8.63
N PHE A 170 -9.08 -1.56 -7.81
CA PHE A 170 -9.29 -1.06 -6.46
C PHE A 170 -9.83 0.38 -6.49
N PRO A 171 -10.94 0.70 -5.79
CA PRO A 171 -11.68 1.94 -5.99
C PRO A 171 -11.08 3.12 -5.20
N TRP A 172 -9.84 3.52 -5.50
CA TRP A 172 -9.14 4.63 -4.85
C TRP A 172 -9.94 5.94 -4.79
N LYS A 173 -10.66 6.26 -5.88
CA LYS A 173 -11.56 7.42 -5.96
C LYS A 173 -12.67 7.37 -4.89
N GLN A 174 -13.24 6.19 -4.64
CA GLN A 174 -14.29 6.02 -3.64
C GLN A 174 -13.74 6.19 -2.23
N LEU A 175 -12.53 5.68 -1.95
CA LEU A 175 -11.84 5.90 -0.68
C LEU A 175 -11.57 7.40 -0.46
N HIS A 176 -11.04 8.09 -1.48
CA HIS A 176 -10.74 9.52 -1.39
C HIS A 176 -11.98 10.37 -1.17
N ALA A 177 -13.08 10.09 -1.88
CA ALA A 177 -14.37 10.75 -1.65
C ALA A 177 -14.89 10.54 -0.22
N ALA A 178 -14.51 9.44 0.42
CA ALA A 178 -14.78 9.15 1.82
C ALA A 178 -13.68 9.64 2.79
N GLY A 179 -12.75 10.49 2.34
CA GLY A 179 -11.70 11.10 3.18
C GLY A 179 -10.50 10.19 3.47
N VAL A 180 -10.26 9.17 2.65
CA VAL A 180 -9.12 8.24 2.79
C VAL A 180 -8.23 8.33 1.56
N GLY A 181 -6.94 8.61 1.77
CA GLY A 181 -5.96 8.62 0.69
C GLY A 181 -5.89 9.94 -0.08
N HIS A 182 -4.74 10.17 -0.71
CA HIS A 182 -4.52 11.29 -1.61
C HIS A 182 -4.84 10.90 -3.04
N PHE A 183 -5.70 11.66 -3.72
CA PHE A 183 -6.14 11.34 -5.07
C PHE A 183 -6.56 12.63 -5.80
N VAL A 184 -6.44 12.62 -7.13
CA VAL A 184 -7.04 13.61 -8.02
C VAL A 184 -7.69 12.88 -9.19
N GLU A 185 -8.73 13.45 -9.79
CA GLU A 185 -9.26 12.90 -11.04
C GLU A 185 -8.17 12.86 -12.12
N PRO A 186 -7.89 11.69 -12.73
CA PRO A 186 -6.84 11.56 -13.72
C PRO A 186 -7.13 12.46 -14.91
N ALA A 187 -6.07 13.08 -15.42
CA ALA A 187 -6.17 13.91 -16.61
C ALA A 187 -6.65 13.07 -17.82
N PRO A 188 -7.47 13.62 -18.73
CA PRO A 188 -7.97 12.86 -19.89
C PRO A 188 -6.85 12.34 -20.79
N ILE A 189 -7.00 11.11 -21.27
CA ILE A 189 -6.08 10.50 -22.24
C ILE A 189 -6.24 11.19 -23.59
N ARG A 190 -5.14 11.70 -24.15
CA ARG A 190 -5.11 12.38 -25.45
C ARG A 190 -3.83 12.02 -26.19
N GLY A 191 -3.84 12.14 -27.52
CA GLY A 191 -2.63 12.02 -28.32
C GLY A 191 -1.63 13.13 -28.03
N GLY A 192 -0.36 12.88 -28.26
CA GLY A 192 0.72 13.84 -28.02
C GLY A 192 2.07 13.16 -27.86
N ARG A 193 3.09 13.96 -27.52
CA ARG A 193 4.41 13.42 -27.14
C ARG A 193 4.27 12.62 -25.84
N PHE A 194 4.97 11.51 -25.78
CA PHE A 194 5.06 10.65 -24.61
C PHE A 194 6.52 10.28 -24.35
N LEU A 195 6.81 9.76 -23.16
CA LEU A 195 8.08 9.13 -22.82
C LEU A 195 7.86 7.63 -22.64
N ALA A 196 8.73 6.83 -23.21
CA ALA A 196 8.70 5.37 -23.14
C ALA A 196 10.12 4.82 -23.19
N ARG A 197 10.25 3.49 -23.05
CA ARG A 197 11.55 2.82 -23.08
C ARG A 197 12.43 3.25 -24.26
N GLY A 198 13.67 3.61 -23.96
CA GLY A 198 14.66 4.08 -24.94
C GLY A 198 14.69 5.60 -25.15
N GLU A 199 13.78 6.36 -24.56
CA GLU A 199 13.89 7.82 -24.48
C GLU A 199 14.93 8.25 -23.44
N HIS A 200 15.58 9.39 -23.68
CA HIS A 200 16.63 9.92 -22.81
C HIS A 200 16.60 11.46 -22.69
N GLY A 201 17.29 11.98 -21.68
CA GLY A 201 17.56 13.41 -21.47
C GLY A 201 16.63 14.08 -20.45
N GLN A 202 16.69 15.41 -20.40
CA GLN A 202 16.02 16.25 -19.40
C GLN A 202 14.52 15.96 -19.21
N PRO A 203 13.71 15.64 -20.24
CA PRO A 203 12.30 15.28 -20.03
C PRO A 203 12.12 14.02 -19.17
N VAL A 204 13.02 13.04 -19.32
CA VAL A 204 13.01 11.82 -18.50
C VAL A 204 13.48 12.12 -17.09
N GLU A 205 14.55 12.91 -16.93
CA GLU A 205 15.01 13.36 -15.61
C GLU A 205 13.91 14.09 -14.84
N ALA A 206 13.14 14.95 -15.52
CA ALA A 206 12.03 15.67 -14.92
C ALA A 206 10.91 14.72 -14.45
N LEU A 207 10.54 13.73 -15.27
CA LEU A 207 9.57 12.70 -14.88
C LEU A 207 10.06 11.90 -13.66
N GLN A 208 11.30 11.40 -13.70
CA GLN A 208 11.90 10.65 -12.60
C GLN A 208 11.95 11.49 -11.32
N SER A 209 12.31 12.77 -11.44
CA SER A 209 12.34 13.71 -10.32
C SER A 209 10.95 13.93 -9.73
N MET A 210 9.89 14.05 -10.55
CA MET A 210 8.52 14.17 -10.06
C MET A 210 8.05 12.89 -9.35
N LEU A 211 8.35 11.71 -9.90
CA LEU A 211 8.02 10.43 -9.26
C LEU A 211 8.73 10.28 -7.91
N ALA A 212 10.03 10.63 -7.86
CA ALA A 212 10.82 10.64 -6.63
C ALA A 212 10.28 11.65 -5.61
N LEU A 213 9.93 12.86 -6.06
CA LEU A 213 9.33 13.91 -5.22
C LEU A 213 7.99 13.47 -4.62
N TYR A 214 7.18 12.74 -5.39
CA TYR A 214 5.92 12.21 -4.90
C TYR A 214 6.14 11.11 -3.84
N GLY A 215 7.12 10.24 -4.04
CA GLY A 215 7.57 9.29 -3.03
C GLY A 215 8.17 7.98 -3.54
N TYR A 216 8.13 7.73 -4.85
CA TYR A 216 8.64 6.48 -5.42
C TYR A 216 10.16 6.35 -5.27
N GLY A 217 10.62 5.13 -5.04
CA GLY A 217 12.04 4.80 -5.10
C GLY A 217 12.46 4.63 -6.54
N ILE A 218 13.11 5.64 -7.12
CA ILE A 218 13.57 5.63 -8.51
C ILE A 218 14.86 6.44 -8.65
N ALA A 219 15.80 5.96 -9.47
CA ALA A 219 16.99 6.70 -9.84
C ALA A 219 16.68 7.79 -10.89
N ILE A 220 17.30 8.97 -10.75
CA ILE A 220 17.24 10.05 -11.74
C ILE A 220 18.41 9.87 -12.71
N SER A 221 18.25 8.94 -13.64
CA SER A 221 19.29 8.57 -14.63
C SER A 221 19.20 9.37 -15.93
N GLY A 222 18.05 9.99 -16.19
CA GLY A 222 17.74 10.59 -17.49
C GLY A 222 17.56 9.56 -18.61
N ALA A 223 17.46 8.27 -18.28
CA ALA A 223 17.17 7.19 -19.22
C ALA A 223 15.83 6.54 -18.86
N PHE A 224 14.91 6.46 -19.82
CA PHE A 224 13.65 5.77 -19.61
C PHE A 224 13.90 4.28 -19.77
N ASP A 225 14.31 3.65 -18.68
CA ASP A 225 14.72 2.26 -18.61
C ASP A 225 13.61 1.33 -18.07
N ALA A 226 13.99 0.10 -17.75
CA ALA A 226 13.09 -0.90 -17.17
C ALA A 226 12.50 -0.46 -15.82
N GLU A 227 13.31 0.19 -14.99
CA GLU A 227 12.92 0.66 -13.66
C GLU A 227 11.90 1.80 -13.81
N THR A 228 12.19 2.75 -14.69
CA THR A 228 11.29 3.88 -14.97
C THR A 228 9.93 3.40 -15.50
N GLU A 229 9.91 2.48 -16.47
CA GLU A 229 8.66 1.89 -16.97
C GLU A 229 7.86 1.21 -15.86
N THR A 230 8.54 0.48 -14.97
CA THR A 230 7.93 -0.25 -13.85
C THR A 230 7.28 0.71 -12.86
N VAL A 231 7.96 1.80 -12.49
CA VAL A 231 7.43 2.82 -11.59
C VAL A 231 6.26 3.55 -12.23
N VAL A 232 6.34 3.87 -13.53
CA VAL A 232 5.22 4.48 -14.27
C VAL A 232 4.00 3.57 -14.26
N LYS A 233 4.15 2.24 -14.45
CA LYS A 233 3.03 1.29 -14.34
C LYS A 233 2.42 1.27 -12.96
N ALA A 234 3.22 1.29 -11.89
CA ALA A 234 2.70 1.35 -10.52
C ALA A 234 1.90 2.63 -10.28
N PHE A 235 2.44 3.78 -10.68
CA PHE A 235 1.73 5.06 -10.60
C PHE A 235 0.41 5.04 -11.37
N GLN A 236 0.42 4.58 -12.62
CA GLN A 236 -0.79 4.47 -13.44
C GLN A 236 -1.83 3.55 -12.80
N ARG A 237 -1.41 2.43 -12.21
CA ARG A 237 -2.33 1.48 -11.55
C ARG A 237 -3.11 2.12 -10.41
N HIS A 238 -2.48 2.99 -9.63
CA HIS A 238 -3.13 3.70 -8.53
C HIS A 238 -3.94 4.90 -9.05
N PHE A 239 -3.30 5.81 -9.79
CA PHE A 239 -3.85 7.15 -10.03
C PHE A 239 -4.53 7.32 -11.40
N ARG A 240 -4.30 6.41 -12.35
CA ARG A 240 -4.80 6.52 -13.74
C ARG A 240 -5.09 5.13 -14.35
N PRO A 241 -5.96 4.32 -13.73
CA PRO A 241 -6.11 2.89 -14.05
C PRO A 241 -6.69 2.61 -15.44
N GLN A 242 -7.23 3.61 -16.14
CA GLN A 242 -7.81 3.46 -17.48
C GLN A 242 -6.78 3.01 -18.54
N LYS A 243 -5.48 3.16 -18.29
CA LYS A 243 -4.40 2.66 -19.15
C LYS A 243 -3.12 2.50 -18.31
N VAL A 244 -2.71 1.25 -18.09
CA VAL A 244 -1.51 0.88 -17.32
C VAL A 244 -0.51 0.23 -18.28
N ASP A 245 0.15 1.04 -19.10
CA ASP A 245 1.04 0.58 -20.17
C ASP A 245 2.52 0.90 -19.93
N GLY A 246 2.84 1.69 -18.89
CA GLY A 246 4.21 2.13 -18.59
C GLY A 246 4.72 3.22 -19.51
N VAL A 247 3.85 3.81 -20.34
CA VAL A 247 4.17 4.96 -21.18
C VAL A 247 3.73 6.23 -20.46
N ALA A 248 4.67 7.14 -20.21
CA ALA A 248 4.37 8.43 -19.60
C ALA A 248 3.84 9.40 -20.67
N ASP A 249 2.54 9.29 -20.94
CA ASP A 249 1.78 10.23 -21.76
C ASP A 249 1.44 11.52 -21.00
N VAL A 250 0.86 12.50 -21.70
CA VAL A 250 0.43 13.79 -21.11
C VAL A 250 -0.52 13.57 -19.93
N SER A 251 -1.41 12.58 -20.02
CA SER A 251 -2.35 12.25 -18.94
C SER A 251 -1.62 11.81 -17.66
N THR A 252 -0.63 10.94 -17.80
CA THR A 252 0.21 10.44 -16.70
C THR A 252 0.99 11.59 -16.05
N ILE A 253 1.65 12.41 -16.87
CA ILE A 253 2.49 13.53 -16.41
C ILE A 253 1.64 14.61 -15.70
N ASP A 254 0.50 15.02 -16.29
CA ASP A 254 -0.38 16.03 -15.69
C ASP A 254 -1.03 15.53 -14.38
N THR A 255 -1.43 14.25 -14.34
CA THR A 255 -1.96 13.64 -13.11
C THR A 255 -0.93 13.67 -11.98
N LEU A 256 0.33 13.30 -12.28
CA LEU A 256 1.43 13.34 -11.31
C LEU A 256 1.70 14.78 -10.83
N TYR A 257 1.76 15.74 -11.75
CA TYR A 257 1.95 17.14 -11.41
C TYR A 257 0.85 17.68 -10.49
N ARG A 258 -0.42 17.37 -10.79
CA ARG A 258 -1.58 17.79 -9.98
C ARG A 258 -1.59 17.15 -8.59
N LEU A 259 -1.17 15.88 -8.48
CA LEU A 259 -0.99 15.22 -7.19
C LEU A 259 0.08 15.92 -6.33
N ILE A 260 1.23 16.24 -6.92
CA ILE A 260 2.32 16.95 -6.22
C ILE A 260 1.87 18.35 -5.81
N SER A 261 1.20 19.08 -6.69
CA SER A 261 0.71 20.44 -6.43
C SER A 261 -0.28 20.44 -5.26
N ALA A 262 -1.20 19.47 -5.24
CA ALA A 262 -2.18 19.35 -4.16
C ALA A 262 -1.56 19.03 -2.79
N LEU A 263 -0.32 18.53 -2.71
CA LEU A 263 0.41 18.37 -1.44
C LEU A 263 1.02 19.68 -0.94
N GLN A 264 1.37 20.58 -1.86
CA GLN A 264 1.96 21.89 -1.54
C GLN A 264 0.90 22.86 -1.00
N ASP A 265 -0.33 22.79 -1.53
CA ASP A 265 -1.45 23.64 -1.10
C ASP A 265 -1.93 23.35 0.34
N VAL A 266 -1.60 22.18 0.89
CA VAL A 266 -1.96 21.77 2.26
C VAL A 266 -0.92 22.24 3.30
N SER A 267 0.20 22.82 2.85
CA SER A 267 1.33 23.22 3.70
C SER A 267 1.27 24.68 4.19
N VAL A 268 0.10 25.32 4.17
CA VAL A 268 -0.12 26.73 4.59
C VAL A 268 -0.88 26.81 5.91
#